data_AF-A0A0M2HAJ7-F1
#
_entry.id   AF-A0A0M2HAJ7-F1
#
_cell.length_a   1.000
_cell.length_b   1.000
_cell.length_c   1.000
_cell.angle_alpha   90.00
_cell.angle_beta   90.00
_cell.angle_gamma   90.00
#
_symmetry.space_group_name_H-M   'P 1'
#
loop_
_entity.id
_entity.type
_entity.pdbx_description
1 polymer ?
#
loop_
_entity_poly.entity_id
_entity_poly.type
_entity_poly.pdbx_seq_one_letter_code
_entity_poly.pdbx_strand_id
1 'polypeptide(L)' 'MLLFVLYLILMVGGMVILGLSFASPVLPALVFVVGLLCIVAAVAIPVTAGAFEQRR' A
#
# COMPACT_ATOMS: atom_id res chain seq x y z
N MET A 1 7.97 -3.30 16.11
CA MET A 1 8.23 -4.39 15.12
C MET A 1 7.04 -4.66 14.20
N LEU A 2 5.80 -4.75 14.70
CA LEU A 2 4.60 -5.04 13.88
C LEU A 2 4.38 -4.05 12.72
N LEU A 3 4.55 -2.74 12.94
CA LEU A 3 4.39 -1.69 11.92
C LEU A 3 5.39 -1.82 10.75
N PHE A 4 6.60 -2.30 11.03
CA PHE A 4 7.63 -2.50 10.00
C PHE A 4 7.28 -3.70 9.09
N VAL A 5 6.74 -4.77 9.68
CA VAL A 5 6.26 -5.94 8.94
C VAL A 5 5.04 -5.55 8.09
N LEU A 6 4.11 -4.77 8.65
CA LEU A 6 2.95 -4.27 7.91
C LEU A 6 3.35 -3.38 6.73
N TYR A 7 4.33 -2.49 6.95
CA TYR A 7 4.90 -1.65 5.90
C TYR A 7 5.51 -2.48 4.77
N LEU A 8 6.33 -3.50 5.09
CA LEU A 8 6.90 -4.40 4.08
C LEU A 8 5.82 -5.16 3.29
N ILE A 9 4.78 -5.65 3.95
CA ILE A 9 3.69 -6.38 3.28
C ILE A 9 2.91 -5.46 2.34
N LEU A 10 2.55 -4.24 2.78
CA LEU A 10 1.84 -3.31 1.91
C LEU A 10 2.72 -2.76 0.78
N MET A 11 4.03 -2.55 1.03
CA MET A 11 4.97 -2.10 0.00
C MET A 11 5.14 -3.17 -1.08
N VAL A 12 5.40 -4.42 -0.70
CA VAL A 12 5.53 -5.54 -1.65
C VAL A 12 4.21 -5.84 -2.34
N GLY A 13 3.09 -5.81 -1.59
CA GLY A 13 1.75 -5.99 -2.14
C GLY A 13 1.39 -4.94 -3.18
N GLY A 14 1.64 -3.66 -2.90
CA GLY A 14 1.41 -2.56 -3.85
C GLY A 14 2.24 -2.69 -5.13
N MET A 15 3.50 -3.14 -5.02
CA MET A 15 4.39 -3.34 -6.16
C MET A 15 3.90 -4.48 -7.08
N VAL A 16 3.39 -5.57 -6.49
CA VAL A 16 2.82 -6.70 -7.25
C VAL A 16 1.50 -6.31 -7.94
N ILE A 17 0.62 -5.58 -7.24
CA ILE A 17 -0.67 -5.12 -7.81
C ILE A 17 -0.45 -4.13 -8.96
N LEU A 18 0.54 -3.23 -8.83
CA LEU A 18 0.92 -2.34 -9.92
C LEU A 18 1.50 -3.11 -11.11
N GLY A 19 2.37 -4.10 -10.89
CA GLY A 19 2.88 -4.96 -11.97
C GLY A 19 1.76 -5.71 -12.70
N LEU A 20 0.77 -6.21 -11.96
CA LEU A 20 -0.44 -6.83 -12.51
C LEU A 20 -1.33 -5.85 -13.29
N SER A 21 -1.32 -4.56 -12.94
CA SER A 21 -2.07 -3.52 -13.67
C SER A 21 -1.56 -3.33 -15.09
N PHE A 22 -0.24 -3.35 -15.28
CA PHE A 22 0.39 -3.21 -16.60
C PHE A 22 0.26 -4.47 -17.45
N ALA A 23 0.02 -5.64 -16.84
CA ALA A 23 -0.19 -6.90 -17.53
C ALA A 23 -1.67 -7.15 -17.91
N SER A 24 -2.62 -6.38 -17.37
CA SER A 24 -4.06 -6.60 -17.54
C SER A 24 -4.63 -5.82 -18.75
N PRO A 25 -5.20 -6.49 -19.77
CA PRO A 25 -5.81 -5.84 -20.92
C PRO A 25 -7.27 -5.39 -20.68
N VAL A 26 -7.90 -5.74 -19.55
CA VAL A 26 -9.34 -5.56 -19.35
C VAL A 26 -9.73 -4.23 -18.73
N LEU A 27 -9.04 -3.75 -17.68
CA LEU A 27 -9.31 -2.45 -17.03
C LEU A 27 -8.05 -1.87 -16.36
N PRO A 28 -7.04 -1.44 -17.13
CA PRO A 28 -5.74 -1.02 -16.61
C PRO A 28 -5.84 0.15 -15.61
N ALA A 29 -6.76 1.10 -15.83
CA ALA A 29 -6.95 2.25 -14.95
C ALA A 29 -7.49 1.87 -13.56
N LEU A 30 -8.41 0.90 -13.47
CA LEU A 30 -9.01 0.51 -12.20
C LEU A 30 -7.99 -0.23 -11.31
N VAL A 31 -7.22 -1.14 -11.91
CA VAL A 31 -6.18 -1.89 -11.19
C VAL A 31 -5.04 -0.95 -10.77
N PHE A 32 -4.71 0.04 -11.61
CA PHE A 32 -3.71 1.06 -11.28
C PHE A 32 -4.13 1.89 -10.05
N VAL A 33 -5.39 2.35 -10.00
CA VAL A 33 -5.91 3.10 -8.85
C VAL A 33 -5.90 2.25 -7.57
N VAL A 34 -6.23 0.96 -7.66
CA VAL A 34 -6.16 0.04 -6.51
C VAL A 34 -4.72 -0.17 -6.04
N GLY A 35 -3.77 -0.36 -6.96
CA GLY A 35 -2.34 -0.47 -6.64
C GLY A 35 -1.80 0.79 -5.98
N LEU A 36 -2.17 1.97 -6.51
CA LEU A 36 -1.81 3.27 -5.95
C LEU A 36 -2.38 3.45 -4.53
N LEU A 37 -3.67 3.14 -4.33
CA LEU A 37 -4.31 3.18 -3.01
C LEU A 37 -3.62 2.26 -1.99
N CYS A 38 -3.18 1.08 -2.43
CA CYS A 38 -2.46 0.13 -1.60
C CYS A 38 -1.09 0.69 -1.15
N ILE A 39 -0.36 1.36 -2.06
CA ILE A 39 0.90 2.05 -1.71
C ILE A 39 0.66 3.24 -0.78
N VAL A 40 -0.36 4.06 -1.05
CA VAL A 40 -0.69 5.20 -0.18
C VAL A 40 -1.07 4.74 1.22
N ALA A 41 -1.86 3.65 1.34
CA ALA A 41 -2.17 3.03 2.62
C ALA A 41 -0.91 2.48 3.32
N ALA A 42 0.06 1.95 2.55
CA ALA A 42 1.34 1.45 3.07
C ALA A 42 2.08 2.50 3.88
N VAL A 43 2.05 3.74 3.39
CA VAL A 43 2.74 4.88 3.99
C VAL A 43 1.86 5.56 5.03
N ALA A 44 0.55 5.73 4.78
CA ALA A 44 -0.35 6.44 5.67
C ALA A 44 -0.62 5.68 6.99
N ILE A 45 -0.70 4.35 6.97
CA ILE A 45 -0.96 3.54 8.16
C ILE A 45 0.13 3.67 9.23
N PRO A 46 1.44 3.50 8.94
CA PRO A 46 2.48 3.70 9.95
C PRO A 46 2.62 5.15 10.41
N VAL A 47 2.35 6.14 9.54
CA VAL A 47 2.37 7.57 9.92
C VAL A 47 1.24 7.88 10.91
N THR A 48 0.03 7.40 10.64
CA THR A 48 -1.13 7.59 11.54
C THR A 48 -1.00 6.77 12.81
N ALA A 49 -0.53 5.53 12.73
CA ALA A 49 -0.27 4.69 13.91
C ALA A 49 0.83 5.27 14.81
N GLY A 50 1.93 5.79 14.22
CA GLY A 50 2.98 6.50 14.96
C GLY A 50 2.47 7.78 15.62
N ALA A 51 1.60 8.53 14.96
CA ALA A 51 0.96 9.72 15.53
C ALA A 51 0.01 9.40 16.69
N PHE A 52 -0.67 8.24 16.65
CA PHE A 52 -1.50 7.76 17.75
C PHE A 52 -0.67 7.29 18.96
N GLU A 53 0.44 6.57 18.72
CA GLU A 53 1.36 6.14 19.79
C GLU A 53 2.02 7.35 20.48
N GLN A 54 2.37 8.41 19.75
CA GLN A 54 2.95 9.64 20.32
C GLN A 54 1.97 10.44 21.20
N ARG A 55 0.66 10.16 21.10
CA ARG A 55 -0.40 10.88 21.83
C ARG A 55 -0.81 10.19 23.13
N ARG A 56 -0.23 9.03 23.46
CA ARG A 56 -0.57 8.21 24.62
C ARG A 56 0.56 8.23 25.64
#